data_AF-A0A9D3SE77-F1
#
_entry.id   AF-A0A9D3SE77-F1
#
_cell.length_a   1.000
_cell.length_b   1.000
_cell.length_c   1.000
_cell.angle_alpha   90.00
_cell.angle_beta   90.00
_cell.angle_gamma   90.00
#
_symmetry.space_group_name_H-M   'P 1'
#
loop_
_entity.id
_entity.type
_entity.pdbx_description
1 polymer ?
#
loop_
_entity_poly.entity_id
_entity_poly.type
_entity_poly.pdbx_seq_one_letter_code
_entity_poly.pdbx_strand_id
1 'polypeptide(L)'
;MGNTTSRSNSQTDPEKTSLLSKEENGITYRIPALIYINDTQTFLAFAEKRTSPSDTDATLLVMRRGTRQNGLIQWSDVQELDTACLPGHRTMNPCPVYDKKFKALFLFFICVEVSLAAFLTDLLTTWNKEKWETHQEATHQKLLCSVKRKTV
;
A
#
# COMPACT_ATOMS: atom_id res chain seq x y z
N MET A 1 -39.76 7.58 43.25
CA MET A 1 -38.89 7.95 42.11
C MET A 1 -37.58 7.21 42.28
N GLY A 2 -37.43 6.06 41.60
CA GLY A 2 -36.23 5.23 41.70
C GLY A 2 -35.14 5.79 40.79
N ASN A 3 -33.96 6.03 41.34
CA ASN A 3 -32.81 6.51 40.57
C ASN A 3 -32.16 5.30 39.89
N THR A 4 -32.35 5.17 38.58
CA THR A 4 -31.67 4.14 37.79
C THR A 4 -30.21 4.55 37.62
N THR A 5 -29.32 3.91 38.36
CA THR A 5 -27.87 3.95 38.09
C THR A 5 -27.61 3.34 36.72
N SER A 6 -27.26 4.19 35.75
CA SER A 6 -26.75 3.76 34.46
C SER A 6 -25.49 2.94 34.68
N ARG A 7 -25.60 1.62 34.50
CA ARG A 7 -24.44 0.71 34.38
C ARG A 7 -23.53 1.28 33.29
N SER A 8 -22.39 1.84 33.67
CA SER A 8 -21.28 2.06 32.75
C SER A 8 -20.79 0.70 32.32
N ASN A 9 -21.27 0.21 31.18
CA ASN A 9 -20.62 -0.88 30.47
C ASN A 9 -19.23 -0.37 30.10
N SER A 10 -18.22 -0.72 30.88
CA SER A 10 -16.83 -0.57 30.51
C SER A 10 -16.52 -1.58 29.40
N GLN A 11 -17.06 -1.34 28.21
CA GLN A 11 -16.55 -1.99 27.01
C GLN A 11 -15.16 -1.41 26.78
N THR A 12 -14.14 -2.18 27.15
CA THR A 12 -12.75 -1.85 26.85
C THR A 12 -12.61 -1.81 25.33
N ASP A 13 -12.15 -0.68 24.79
CA ASP A 13 -11.85 -0.56 23.38
C ASP A 13 -10.93 -1.71 22.94
N PRO A 14 -11.14 -2.29 21.74
CA PRO A 14 -10.26 -3.31 21.23
C PRO A 14 -8.83 -2.75 21.13
N GLU A 15 -7.85 -3.56 21.53
CA GLU A 15 -6.44 -3.20 21.47
C GLU A 15 -6.05 -2.80 20.04
N LYS A 16 -5.40 -1.64 19.89
CA LYS A 16 -4.99 -1.12 18.59
C LYS A 16 -3.68 -1.79 18.17
N THR A 17 -3.66 -2.42 17.01
CA THR A 17 -2.44 -3.01 16.42
C THR A 17 -1.93 -2.16 15.28
N SER A 18 -0.64 -1.77 15.32
CA SER A 18 0.02 -1.17 14.16
C SER A 18 0.35 -2.24 13.13
N LEU A 19 -0.16 -2.11 11.90
CA LEU A 19 0.09 -3.07 10.83
C LEU A 19 1.36 -2.76 10.03
N LEU A 20 1.66 -1.47 9.87
CA LEU A 20 2.79 -0.92 9.14
C LEU A 20 3.28 0.29 9.92
N SER A 21 4.56 0.33 10.25
CA SER A 21 5.18 1.39 11.03
C SER A 21 6.33 1.99 10.24
N LYS A 22 6.64 3.26 10.49
CA LYS A 22 7.83 3.90 9.94
C LYS A 22 9.07 3.09 10.33
N GLU A 23 9.94 2.83 9.35
CA GLU A 23 11.20 2.12 9.56
C GLU A 23 12.32 3.08 9.98
N GLU A 24 13.37 2.55 10.60
CA GLU A 24 14.54 3.32 11.05
C GLU A 24 15.27 4.01 9.90
N ASN A 25 15.28 3.38 8.71
CA ASN A 25 15.88 3.90 7.48
C ASN A 25 15.08 5.06 6.84
N GLY A 26 13.96 5.48 7.44
CA GLY A 26 13.12 6.58 6.95
C GLY A 26 11.94 6.15 6.08
N ILE A 27 11.87 4.88 5.66
CA ILE A 27 10.72 4.34 4.92
C ILE A 27 9.44 4.58 5.70
N THR A 28 8.42 5.06 5.00
CA THR A 28 7.10 5.31 5.57
C THR A 28 6.00 4.69 4.72
N TYR A 29 4.88 4.41 5.37
CA TYR A 29 3.73 3.76 4.78
C TYR A 29 2.53 4.70 4.81
N ARG A 30 1.98 5.04 3.63
CA ARG A 30 0.89 6.00 3.50
C ARG A 30 -0.21 5.49 2.59
N ILE A 31 -1.35 6.18 2.62
CA ILE A 31 -2.55 5.88 1.83
C ILE A 31 -3.03 4.44 2.06
N PRO A 32 -3.61 4.17 3.26
CA PRO A 32 -4.06 2.83 3.60
C PRO A 32 -5.30 2.44 2.79
N ALA A 33 -5.37 1.17 2.42
CA ALA A 33 -6.60 0.55 1.93
C ALA A 33 -6.80 -0.82 2.58
N LEU A 34 -8.03 -1.14 2.97
CA LEU A 34 -8.35 -2.37 3.69
C LEU A 34 -9.56 -3.04 3.06
N ILE A 35 -9.48 -4.35 2.86
CA ILE A 35 -10.61 -5.17 2.44
C ILE A 35 -10.71 -6.43 3.29
N TYR A 36 -11.93 -6.81 3.61
CA TYR A 36 -12.25 -8.07 4.27
C TYR A 36 -12.97 -9.01 3.31
N ILE A 37 -12.47 -10.24 3.22
CA ILE A 37 -13.00 -11.31 2.38
C ILE A 37 -13.60 -12.36 3.30
N ASN A 38 -14.94 -12.37 3.39
CA ASN A 38 -15.65 -13.26 4.29
C ASN A 38 -15.49 -14.74 3.94
N ASP A 39 -15.40 -15.07 2.64
CA ASP A 39 -15.28 -16.46 2.18
C ASP A 39 -14.05 -17.18 2.77
N THR A 40 -12.98 -16.42 2.99
CA THR A 40 -11.70 -16.92 3.53
C THR A 40 -11.37 -16.33 4.90
N GLN A 41 -12.32 -15.61 5.53
CA GLN A 41 -12.14 -14.92 6.81
C GLN A 41 -10.84 -14.10 6.87
N THR A 42 -10.50 -13.43 5.76
CA THR A 42 -9.18 -12.81 5.55
C THR A 42 -9.30 -11.30 5.36
N PHE A 43 -8.45 -10.55 6.07
CA PHE A 43 -8.16 -9.14 5.83
C PHE A 43 -6.94 -9.01 4.92
N LEU A 44 -7.02 -8.08 3.97
CA LEU A 44 -5.87 -7.64 3.18
C LEU A 44 -5.72 -6.13 3.37
N ALA A 45 -4.65 -5.75 4.06
CA ALA A 45 -4.28 -4.36 4.29
C ALA A 45 -3.21 -3.97 3.26
N PHE A 46 -3.42 -2.86 2.56
CA PHE A 46 -2.52 -2.31 1.56
C PHE A 46 -2.06 -0.92 1.98
N ALA A 47 -0.87 -0.53 1.54
CA ALA A 47 -0.38 0.84 1.65
C ALA A 47 0.65 1.14 0.56
N GLU A 48 0.90 2.41 0.31
CA GLU A 48 2.08 2.87 -0.41
C GLU A 48 3.31 2.76 0.49
N LYS A 49 4.39 2.15 -0.01
CA LYS A 49 5.73 2.28 0.55
C LYS A 49 6.38 3.52 -0.05
N ARG A 50 6.99 4.34 0.79
CA ARG A 50 7.64 5.59 0.37
C ARG A 50 9.01 5.74 1.02
N THR A 51 9.96 6.34 0.32
CA THR A 51 11.30 6.67 0.87
C THR A 51 11.28 7.90 1.79
N SER A 52 10.25 8.73 1.68
CA SER A 52 9.96 9.82 2.62
C SER A 52 8.44 10.07 2.75
N PRO A 53 7.99 10.92 3.69
CA PRO A 53 6.58 11.31 3.80
C PRO A 53 5.99 12.00 2.56
N SER A 54 6.82 12.50 1.63
CA SER A 54 6.39 13.18 0.40
C SER A 54 5.59 12.23 -0.50
N ASP A 55 4.61 12.78 -1.24
CA ASP A 55 3.85 12.01 -2.22
C ASP A 55 4.71 11.59 -3.41
N THR A 56 5.69 12.42 -3.80
CA THR A 56 6.63 12.16 -4.91
C THR A 56 7.52 10.94 -4.69
N ASP A 57 7.68 10.55 -3.44
CA ASP A 57 8.67 9.57 -2.99
C ASP A 57 8.03 8.19 -2.78
N ALA A 58 6.79 8.02 -3.25
CA ALA A 58 6.16 6.71 -3.36
C ALA A 58 6.93 5.84 -4.34
N THR A 59 7.08 4.57 -4.00
CA THR A 59 7.79 3.59 -4.82
C THR A 59 6.82 2.54 -5.33
N LEU A 60 6.33 1.69 -4.43
CA LEU A 60 5.48 0.54 -4.71
C LEU A 60 4.37 0.38 -3.67
N LEU A 61 3.48 -0.57 -3.92
CA LEU A 61 2.46 -0.97 -2.96
C LEU A 61 2.92 -2.16 -2.12
N VAL A 62 2.63 -2.14 -0.83
CA VAL A 62 2.78 -3.28 0.07
C VAL A 62 1.44 -3.83 0.48
N MET A 63 1.42 -5.10 0.89
CA MET A 63 0.26 -5.78 1.46
C MET A 63 0.65 -6.55 2.72
N ARG A 64 -0.25 -6.59 3.71
CA ARG A 64 -0.19 -7.50 4.85
C ARG A 64 -1.50 -8.28 4.95
N ARG A 65 -1.41 -9.59 5.15
CA ARG A 65 -2.59 -10.48 5.25
C ARG A 65 -2.90 -10.78 6.71
N GLY A 66 -4.15 -10.59 7.11
CA GLY A 66 -4.65 -10.97 8.42
C GLY A 66 -5.66 -12.10 8.30
N THR A 67 -5.41 -13.26 8.88
CA THR A 67 -6.39 -14.37 8.89
C THR A 67 -7.09 -14.41 10.24
N ARG A 68 -8.43 -14.41 10.23
CA ARG A 68 -9.19 -14.54 11.48
C ARG A 68 -9.23 -16.01 11.91
N GLN A 69 -8.71 -16.29 13.10
CA GLN A 69 -8.75 -17.60 13.73
C GLN A 69 -9.17 -17.43 15.19
N ASN A 70 -10.21 -18.16 15.62
CA ASN A 70 -10.72 -18.17 17.00
C ASN A 70 -11.02 -16.76 17.57
N GLY A 71 -11.55 -15.86 16.73
CA GLY A 71 -11.87 -14.50 17.14
C GLY A 71 -10.70 -13.51 17.13
N LEU A 72 -9.47 -13.98 16.94
CA LEU A 72 -8.25 -13.18 16.82
C LEU A 72 -7.82 -13.05 15.36
N ILE A 73 -7.06 -12.00 15.03
CA ILE A 73 -6.48 -11.80 13.69
C ILE A 73 -4.98 -12.08 13.77
N GLN A 74 -4.53 -13.06 12.99
CA GLN A 74 -3.12 -13.39 12.83
C GLN A 74 -2.58 -12.74 11.57
N TRP A 75 -1.69 -11.75 11.73
CA TRP A 75 -1.10 -11.00 10.62
C TRP A 75 0.20 -11.65 10.14
N SER A 76 0.29 -11.94 8.85
CA SER A 76 1.51 -12.38 8.18
C SER A 76 2.56 -11.28 8.10
N ASP A 77 3.73 -11.62 7.58
CA ASP A 77 4.72 -10.62 7.17
C ASP A 77 4.20 -9.72 6.05
N VAL A 78 4.83 -8.55 5.93
CA VAL A 78 4.57 -7.58 4.87
C VAL A 78 5.13 -8.12 3.56
N GLN A 79 4.39 -7.93 2.47
CA GLN A 79 4.74 -8.35 1.12
C GLN A 79 4.76 -7.15 0.19
N GLU A 80 5.84 -6.98 -0.56
CA GLU A 80 5.90 -6.02 -1.66
C GLU A 80 5.13 -6.56 -2.88
N LEU A 81 4.43 -5.68 -3.58
CA LEU A 81 3.65 -6.03 -4.77
C LEU A 81 4.42 -5.66 -6.03
N ASP A 82 5.58 -6.29 -6.22
CA ASP A 82 6.52 -5.97 -7.31
C ASP A 82 5.93 -6.12 -8.70
N THR A 83 4.88 -6.93 -8.85
CA THR A 83 4.18 -7.09 -10.12
C THR A 83 3.19 -5.95 -10.40
N ALA A 84 2.76 -5.22 -9.38
CA ALA A 84 1.85 -4.07 -9.46
C ALA A 84 2.65 -2.78 -9.67
N CYS A 85 3.49 -2.75 -10.69
CA CYS A 85 4.29 -1.59 -11.05
C CYS A 85 4.32 -1.40 -12.57
N LEU A 86 4.77 -0.22 -12.99
CA LEU A 86 5.11 0.10 -14.37
C LEU A 86 6.53 0.68 -14.37
N PRO A 87 7.47 0.21 -15.22
CA PRO A 87 8.83 0.75 -15.25
C PRO A 87 8.84 2.28 -15.46
N GLY A 88 9.72 2.98 -14.73
CA GLY A 88 9.79 4.45 -14.76
C GLY A 88 8.63 5.18 -14.07
N HIS A 89 7.75 4.47 -13.36
CA HIS A 89 6.60 5.05 -12.68
C HIS A 89 6.58 4.66 -11.19
N ARG A 90 6.13 5.59 -10.36
CA ARG A 90 5.72 5.31 -8.99
C ARG A 90 4.30 4.77 -8.96
N THR A 91 4.04 3.84 -8.06
CA THR A 91 2.73 3.20 -7.89
C THR A 91 2.05 3.74 -6.64
N MET A 92 0.82 4.24 -6.79
CA MET A 92 0.12 4.98 -5.74
C MET A 92 -1.38 4.65 -5.67
N ASN A 93 -2.02 5.06 -4.58
CA ASN A 93 -3.46 5.00 -4.31
C ASN A 93 -4.06 3.59 -4.47
N PRO A 94 -3.70 2.63 -3.60
CA PRO A 94 -4.28 1.29 -3.65
C PRO A 94 -5.79 1.32 -3.41
N CYS A 95 -6.55 0.66 -4.28
CA CYS A 95 -8.00 0.54 -4.17
C CYS A 95 -8.42 -0.93 -4.43
N PRO A 96 -8.50 -1.76 -3.38
CA PRO A 96 -8.89 -3.15 -3.50
C PRO A 96 -10.41 -3.29 -3.64
N VAL A 97 -10.85 -4.17 -4.54
CA VAL A 97 -12.25 -4.52 -4.79
C VAL A 97 -12.36 -6.03 -4.90
N TYR A 98 -13.26 -6.64 -4.14
CA TYR A 98 -13.49 -8.09 -4.19
C TYR A 98 -14.82 -8.41 -4.89
N ASP A 99 -14.73 -9.18 -5.97
CA ASP A 99 -15.88 -9.75 -6.64
C ASP A 99 -16.27 -11.08 -6.00
N LYS A 100 -17.41 -11.09 -5.29
CA LYS A 100 -17.93 -12.27 -4.59
C LYS A 100 -18.44 -13.37 -5.52
N LYS A 101 -18.86 -13.03 -6.74
CA LYS A 101 -19.39 -13.97 -7.73
C LYS A 101 -18.26 -14.77 -8.36
N PHE A 102 -17.17 -14.08 -8.73
CA PHE A 102 -16.03 -14.70 -9.39
C PHE A 102 -14.86 -15.04 -8.46
N LYS A 103 -15.02 -14.80 -7.15
CA LYS A 103 -14.00 -15.03 -6.11
C LYS A 103 -12.66 -14.41 -6.49
N ALA A 104 -12.72 -13.18 -7.01
CA ALA A 104 -11.58 -12.49 -7.59
C ALA A 104 -11.34 -11.17 -6.86
N LEU A 105 -10.09 -10.98 -6.42
CA LEU A 105 -9.62 -9.70 -5.91
C LEU A 105 -9.04 -8.89 -7.07
N PHE A 106 -9.53 -7.67 -7.22
CA PHE A 106 -8.98 -6.65 -8.09
C PHE A 106 -8.29 -5.59 -7.22
N LEU A 107 -7.09 -5.21 -7.60
CA LEU A 107 -6.39 -4.06 -7.02
C LEU A 107 -6.23 -3.01 -8.11
N PHE A 108 -6.95 -1.89 -7.95
CA PHE A 108 -6.79 -0.70 -8.77
C PHE A 108 -5.76 0.23 -8.14
N PHE A 109 -4.97 0.88 -8.97
CA PHE A 109 -3.96 1.85 -8.54
C PHE A 109 -3.56 2.75 -9.71
N ILE A 110 -2.92 3.87 -9.40
CA ILE A 110 -2.35 4.77 -10.41
C ILE A 110 -0.85 4.56 -10.53
N CYS A 111 -0.35 4.66 -11.76
CA CYS A 111 1.07 4.79 -12.06
C CYS A 111 1.32 6.23 -12.50
N VAL A 112 2.24 6.91 -11.81
CA VAL A 112 2.66 8.27 -12.15
C VAL A 112 4.10 8.23 -12.60
N GLU A 113 4.37 8.77 -13.79
CA GLU A 113 5.72 8.86 -14.34
C GLU A 113 6.64 9.59 -13.36
N VAL A 114 7.80 9.01 -13.09
CA VAL A 114 8.85 9.68 -12.35
C VAL A 114 9.55 10.58 -13.35
N SER A 115 9.52 11.89 -13.13
CA SER A 115 10.14 12.84 -14.06
C SER A 115 11.61 12.49 -14.25
N LEU A 116 12.13 12.66 -15.46
CA LEU A 116 13.56 12.50 -15.74
C LEU A 116 14.42 13.29 -14.75
N ALA A 117 13.98 14.43 -14.24
CA ALA A 117 14.72 15.17 -13.22
C ALA A 117 14.83 14.40 -11.88
N ALA A 118 13.75 13.77 -11.41
CA ALA A 118 13.73 12.96 -10.18
C ALA A 118 14.46 11.62 -10.36
N PHE A 119 14.25 10.97 -11.51
CA PHE A 119 15.01 9.78 -11.90
C PHE A 119 16.49 10.10 -12.02
N LEU A 120 16.87 11.19 -12.68
CA LEU A 120 18.25 11.65 -12.79
C LEU A 120 18.81 12.13 -11.45
N THR A 121 18.03 12.63 -10.49
CA THR A 121 18.60 12.95 -9.16
C THR A 121 18.92 11.70 -8.38
N ASP A 122 18.05 10.68 -8.41
CA ASP A 122 18.30 9.38 -7.78
C ASP A 122 19.38 8.58 -8.54
N LEU A 123 19.42 8.72 -9.87
CA LEU A 123 20.51 8.23 -10.69
C LEU A 123 21.78 8.97 -10.34
N LEU A 124 21.82 10.31 -10.29
CA LEU A 124 23.02 11.14 -10.00
C LEU A 124 23.57 10.89 -8.58
N THR A 125 22.72 10.67 -7.58
CA THR A 125 23.17 10.23 -6.24
C THR A 125 23.77 8.83 -6.28
N THR A 126 23.20 7.92 -7.07
CA THR A 126 23.73 6.57 -7.29
C THR A 126 24.95 6.56 -8.23
N TRP A 127 25.04 7.51 -9.16
CA TRP A 127 26.02 7.70 -10.23
C TRP A 127 27.20 8.56 -9.83
N ASN A 128 27.11 9.30 -8.73
CA ASN A 128 28.31 9.78 -8.06
C ASN A 128 29.24 8.63 -7.60
N LYS A 129 28.85 7.36 -7.83
CA LYS A 129 29.73 6.19 -7.77
C LYS A 129 30.24 5.65 -9.12
N GLU A 130 29.65 5.96 -10.29
CA GLU A 130 30.13 5.49 -11.60
C GLU A 130 29.44 6.23 -12.78
N LYS A 131 30.19 6.52 -13.85
CA LYS A 131 29.92 7.60 -14.85
C LYS A 131 29.86 7.10 -16.32
N TRP A 132 28.86 7.56 -17.12
CA TRP A 132 28.88 8.05 -18.54
C TRP A 132 27.49 8.44 -19.17
N GLU A 133 27.44 9.26 -20.23
CA GLU A 133 26.23 9.97 -20.74
C GLU A 133 25.38 9.19 -21.77
N THR A 134 24.04 9.40 -21.89
CA THR A 134 23.39 10.06 -23.07
C THR A 134 21.84 9.99 -23.19
N HIS A 135 21.34 11.05 -23.86
CA HIS A 135 20.17 11.26 -24.75
C HIS A 135 18.70 11.16 -24.27
N GLN A 136 17.99 12.28 -24.52
CA GLN A 136 16.56 12.55 -24.29
C GLN A 136 15.71 12.18 -25.50
N GLU A 137 14.48 11.70 -25.23
CA GLU A 137 13.30 12.09 -26.01
C GLU A 137 12.05 12.08 -25.12
N ALA A 138 11.29 13.18 -25.15
CA ALA A 138 10.04 13.44 -24.43
C ALA A 138 8.85 13.15 -25.38
N THR A 139 7.58 12.95 -25.03
CA THR A 139 6.76 13.25 -23.84
C THR A 139 5.40 12.57 -24.08
N HIS A 140 4.76 11.98 -23.07
CA HIS A 140 3.30 12.01 -22.94
C HIS A 140 2.85 11.66 -21.51
N GLN A 141 2.41 12.68 -20.79
CA GLN A 141 1.95 12.60 -19.41
C GLN A 141 0.53 12.02 -19.37
N LYS A 142 0.41 10.70 -19.15
CA LYS A 142 -0.87 10.02 -18.92
C LYS A 142 -0.80 9.33 -17.56
N LEU A 143 -1.71 9.69 -16.66
CA LEU A 143 -1.97 8.91 -15.45
C LEU A 143 -2.51 7.54 -15.91
N LEU A 144 -1.76 6.47 -15.69
CA LEU A 144 -2.15 5.12 -16.10
C LEU A 144 -2.83 4.43 -14.92
N CYS A 145 -4.10 4.07 -15.08
CA CYS A 145 -4.79 3.17 -14.14
C CYS A 145 -4.44 1.73 -14.48
N SER A 146 -3.90 1.00 -13.53
CA SER A 146 -3.55 -0.41 -13.69
C SER A 146 -4.40 -1.29 -12.77
N VAL A 147 -4.69 -2.50 -13.23
CA VAL A 147 -5.52 -3.47 -12.49
C VAL A 147 -4.74 -4.78 -12.35
N LYS A 148 -4.66 -5.29 -11.13
CA LYS A 148 -4.21 -6.66 -10.87
C LYS A 148 -5.35 -7.52 -10.39
N ARG A 149 -5.50 -8.68 -11.03
CA ARG A 149 -6.46 -9.72 -10.63
C ARG A 149 -5.71 -10.86 -9.93
N LYS A 150 -6.21 -11.28 -8.77
CA LYS A 150 -5.78 -12.50 -8.09
C LYS A 150 -7.00 -13.33 -7.72
N THR A 151 -6.99 -14.62 -8.04
CA THR A 151 -7.96 -15.58 -7.52
C THR A 151 -7.59 -15.86 -6.06
N VAL A 152 -8.54 -15.67 -5.16
CA VAL A 152 -8.33 -15.82 -3.70
C VAL A 152 -8.70 -17.22 -3.27
#